data_AF-A0A645J0E1-F1
#
_entry.id   AF-A0A645J0E1-F1
#
_cell.length_a   1.000
_cell.length_b   1.000
_cell.length_c   1.000
_cell.angle_alpha   90.00
_cell.angle_beta   90.00
_cell.angle_gamma   90.00
#
_symmetry.space_group_name_H-M   'P 1'
#
loop_
_entity.id
_entity.type
_entity.pdbx_description
1 polymer ?
#
loop_
_entity_poly.entity_id
_entity_poly.type
_entity_poly.pdbx_seq_one_letter_code
_entity_poly.pdbx_strand_id
1 'polypeptide(L)' 'MKDVCYVGLPYFDEPREGRIYQSGKAISAATSNYVIVLCAPFYLNGQFNGVVMISISLEE' A
#
# COMPACT_ATOMS: atom_id res chain seq x y z
N MET A 1 6.71 21.60 -3.34
CA MET A 1 7.39 20.36 -2.93
C MET A 1 6.30 19.38 -2.54
N LYS A 2 6.07 18.33 -3.35
CA LYS A 2 5.20 17.22 -2.97
C LYS A 2 6.14 16.14 -2.45
N ASP A 3 6.28 16.04 -1.14
CA ASP A 3 6.97 14.93 -0.50
C ASP A 3 6.07 13.69 -0.65
N VAL A 4 6.19 13.06 -1.81
CA VAL A 4 5.51 11.81 -2.16
C VAL A 4 6.33 10.69 -1.52
N CYS A 5 5.70 10.00 -0.57
CA CYS A 5 6.24 8.81 0.03
C CYS A 5 6.37 7.72 -1.05
N TYR A 6 7.61 7.45 -1.48
CA TYR A 6 7.95 6.35 -2.38
C TYR A 6 7.92 5.03 -1.61
N VAL A 7 6.73 4.44 -1.47
CA VAL A 7 6.62 2.99 -1.35
C VAL A 7 6.23 2.52 -2.75
N GLY A 8 7.22 2.02 -3.50
CA GLY A 8 7.06 1.62 -4.90
C GLY A 8 6.05 0.51 -5.10
N LEU A 9 4.78 0.88 -5.23
CA LEU A 9 3.72 0.04 -5.79
C LEU A 9 3.22 0.70 -7.08
N PRO A 10 3.01 -0.07 -8.17
CA PRO A 10 2.49 0.49 -9.40
C PRO A 10 1.08 1.03 -9.13
N TYR A 11 0.91 2.33 -9.40
CA TYR A 11 -0.34 3.01 -9.76
C TYR A 11 -1.63 2.26 -9.40
N PHE A 12 -2.27 2.66 -8.29
CA PHE A 12 -3.68 2.37 -8.11
C PHE A 12 -4.49 3.43 -8.87
N ASP A 13 -5.13 3.03 -9.98
CA ASP A 13 -5.93 3.95 -10.81
C ASP A 13 -7.20 4.46 -10.13
N GLU A 14 -7.61 3.89 -8.99
CA GLU A 14 -8.46 4.53 -7.96
C GLU A 14 -8.78 3.47 -6.89
N PRO A 15 -8.60 3.78 -5.59
CA PRO A 15 -8.99 2.87 -4.52
C PRO A 15 -10.51 2.62 -4.57
N ARG A 16 -10.96 1.35 -4.63
CA ARG A 16 -12.40 1.04 -4.57
C ARG A 16 -12.82 0.71 -3.14
N GLU A 17 -13.98 1.22 -2.74
CA GLU A 17 -14.57 0.93 -1.43
C GLU A 17 -14.73 -0.59 -1.22
N GLY A 18 -14.39 -1.03 -0.01
CA GLY A 18 -14.54 -2.44 0.42
C GLY A 18 -13.59 -3.44 -0.23
N ARG A 19 -12.55 -3.00 -0.97
CA ARG A 19 -11.55 -3.90 -1.57
C ARG A 19 -10.18 -3.74 -0.91
N ILE A 20 -9.58 -4.87 -0.55
CA ILE A 20 -8.18 -4.95 -0.14
C ILE A 20 -7.36 -5.30 -1.38
N TYR A 21 -6.23 -4.62 -1.55
CA TYR A 21 -5.30 -4.84 -2.64
C TYR A 21 -3.99 -5.38 -2.10
N GLN A 22 -3.42 -6.33 -2.82
CA GLN A 22 -2.11 -6.88 -2.51
C GLN A 22 -1.13 -6.49 -3.60
N SER A 23 0.07 -6.04 -3.21
CA SER A 23 1.15 -5.81 -4.15
C SER A 23 1.80 -7.10 -4.67
N GLY A 24 2.59 -6.95 -5.73
CA GLY A 24 3.65 -7.92 -6.01
C GLY A 24 4.73 -7.94 -4.91
N LYS A 25 5.64 -8.91 -4.98
CA LYS A 25 6.84 -8.97 -4.14
C LYS A 25 7.72 -7.75 -4.45
N ALA A 26 8.06 -6.96 -3.44
CA ALA A 26 8.94 -5.80 -3.54
C ALA A 26 10.08 -5.91 -2.51
N ILE A 27 11.15 -5.11 -2.66
CA ILE A 27 12.22 -5.03 -1.65
C ILE A 27 11.97 -3.78 -0.81
N SER A 28 11.89 -3.96 0.51
CA SER A 28 11.77 -2.86 1.46
C SER A 28 13.07 -2.05 1.52
N ALA A 29 13.00 -0.74 1.30
CA ALA A 29 14.17 0.13 1.43
C ALA A 29 14.65 0.28 2.89
N ALA A 30 13.78 0.02 3.87
CA ALA A 30 14.12 0.15 5.29
C ALA A 30 14.85 -1.07 5.83
N THR A 31 14.54 -2.26 5.32
CA THR A 31 15.04 -3.53 5.87
C THR A 31 15.82 -4.37 4.87
N SER A 32 15.83 -3.98 3.59
CA SER A 32 16.37 -4.77 2.46
C SER A 32 15.76 -6.16 2.30
N ASN A 33 14.68 -6.46 3.03
CA ASN A 33 13.95 -7.72 2.91
C ASN A 33 12.89 -7.64 1.84
N TYR A 34 12.52 -8.80 1.31
CA TYR A 34 11.33 -8.88 0.47
C TYR A 34 10.07 -8.65 1.30
N VAL A 35 9.14 -7.89 0.74
CA VAL A 35 7.86 -7.56 1.36
C VAL A 35 6.72 -7.70 0.36
N ILE A 36 5.53 -7.98 0.90
CA ILE A 36 4.26 -7.75 0.22
C ILE A 36 3.51 -6.67 1.01
N VAL A 37 2.90 -5.72 0.31
CA VAL A 37 2.13 -4.64 0.91
C VAL A 37 0.65 -4.87 0.64
N LEU A 38 -0.14 -4.86 1.71
CA LEU A 38 -1.60 -4.83 1.66
C LEU A 38 -2.07 -3.39 1.80
N CYS A 39 -2.92 -2.95 0.88
CA CYS A 39 -3.52 -1.63 0.88
C CYS A 39 -5.04 -1.76 1.03
N ALA A 40 -5.61 -1.11 2.04
CA ALA A 40 -7.04 -1.05 2.26
C ALA A 40 -7.48 0.42 2.29
N PRO A 41 -8.25 0.91 1.31
CA PRO A 41 -8.82 2.23 1.38
C PRO A 41 -9.94 2.26 2.42
N PHE A 42 -10.00 3.32 3.21
CA PHE A 42 -11.07 3.52 4.16
C PHE A 42 -11.86 4.77 3.80
N TYR A 43 -13.17 4.64 3.99
CA TYR A 43 -14.17 5.61 3.63
C TYR A 43 -14.88 6.06 4.90
N LEU A 44 -15.08 7.36 5.05
CA LEU A 44 -15.87 7.95 6.13
C LEU A 44 -17.07 8.64 5.49
N ASN A 45 -18.28 8.23 5.87
CA ASN A 45 -19.52 8.75 5.30
C ASN A 45 -19.57 8.64 3.75
N GLY A 46 -19.08 7.52 3.21
CA GLY A 46 -19.06 7.27 1.75
C GLY A 46 -18.02 8.08 0.97
N GLN A 47 -17.14 8.85 1.63
CA GLN A 47 -16.06 9.60 1.00
C GLN A 47 -14.70 8.98 1.30
N PHE A 48 -13.82 8.95 0.29
CA PHE A 48 -12.45 8.48 0.45
C PHE A 48 -11.70 9.34 1.46
N ASN A 49 -11.14 8.72 2.49
CA ASN A 49 -10.43 9.42 3.56
C ASN A 49 -8.94 9.04 3.64
N GLY A 50 -8.58 7.86 3.15
CA GLY A 50 -7.18 7.45 3.04
C GLY A 50 -7.00 5.97 2.75
N VAL A 51 -5.76 5.51 2.87
CA VAL A 51 -5.38 4.11 2.67
C VAL A 51 -4.56 3.65 3.87
N VAL A 52 -4.96 2.53 4.47
CA VAL A 52 -4.12 1.80 5.43
C VAL A 52 -3.20 0.88 4.65
N MET A 53 -1.90 0.95 4.94
CA MET A 53 -0.87 0.10 4.34
C MET A 53 -0.26 -0.81 5.40
N ILE A 54 -0.21 -2.11 5.12
CA ILE A 54 0.45 -3.10 5.97
C ILE A 54 1.55 -3.75 5.14
N SER A 55 2.80 -3.61 5.57
CA SER A 55 3.94 -4.30 4.95
C SER A 55 4.21 -5.60 5.68
N ILE A 56 4.19 -6.71 4.95
CA ILE A 56 4.46 -8.06 5.45
C ILE A 56 5.85 -8.44 4.97
N SER A 57 6.78 -8.65 5.91
CA SER A 57 8.11 -9.18 5.61
C SER A 57 8.00 -10.64 5.20
N LEU A 58 8.63 -10.99 4.09
CA LEU A 58 8.84 -12.35 3.65
C LEU A 58 10.22 -12.76 4.17
N GLU A 59 10.25 -13.36 5.35
CA GLU A 59 11.43 -14.08 5.83
C GLU A 59 11.53 -15.39 5.04
N GLU A 60 12.72 -15.72 4.56
CA GLU A 60 13.04 -17.04 3.98
C GLU A 60 13.54 -18.00 5.06
#